data_AF-A0A920V931-F1
#
_entry.id   AF-A0A920V931-F1
#
_cell.length_a   1.000
_cell.length_b   1.000
_cell.length_c   1.000
_cell.angle_alpha   90.00
_cell.angle_beta   90.00
_cell.angle_gamma   90.00
#
_symmetry.space_group_name_H-M   'P 1'
#
loop_
_entity.id
_entity.type
_entity.pdbx_description
1 polymer ?
#
loop_
_entity_poly.entity_id
_entity_poly.type
_entity_poly.pdbx_seq_one_letter_code
_entity_poly.pdbx_strand_id
1 'polypeptide(L)' 'MENFKGQIVHPQKWPDDLDYEGKRVFVIGSGATAVTLIPSMAEKTEHITMLQGSPTYYVVGPQYKSFRELHKANY' A
#
# COMPACT_ATOMS: atom_id res chain seq x y z
N MET A 1 -3.14 15.27 -15.85
CA MET A 1 -3.01 13.81 -16.05
C MET A 1 -2.66 13.46 -17.50
N GLU A 2 -3.26 14.14 -18.48
CA GLU A 2 -3.19 13.82 -19.92
C GLU A 2 -1.77 13.75 -20.52
N ASN A 3 -0.80 14.46 -19.95
CA ASN A 3 0.59 14.46 -20.42
C ASN A 3 1.49 13.40 -19.74
N PHE A 4 1.01 12.74 -18.68
CA PHE A 4 1.78 11.72 -18.00
C PHE A 4 1.85 10.46 -18.86
N LYS A 5 3.07 9.96 -19.10
CA LYS A 5 3.32 8.80 -19.97
C LYS A 5 3.46 7.49 -19.20
N GLY A 6 3.48 7.53 -17.87
CA GLY A 6 3.51 6.34 -17.04
C GLY A 6 2.10 5.76 -16.84
N GLN A 7 2.06 4.56 -16.28
CA GLN A 7 0.81 3.90 -15.92
C GLN A 7 0.23 4.53 -14.65
N ILE A 8 -1.08 4.76 -14.65
CA ILE A 8 -1.81 5.27 -13.50
C ILE A 8 -2.72 4.16 -13.01
N VAL A 9 -2.57 3.80 -11.73
CA VAL A 9 -3.36 2.75 -11.09
C VAL A 9 -4.07 3.32 -9.88
N HIS A 10 -5.36 3.03 -9.76
CA HIS A 10 -6.12 3.29 -8.55
C HIS A 10 -6.15 2.01 -7.70
N PRO A 11 -5.84 2.04 -6.38
CA PRO A 11 -5.75 0.82 -5.56
C PRO A 11 -7.01 -0.04 -5.54
N GLN A 12 -8.21 0.53 -5.71
CA GLN A 12 -9.47 -0.24 -5.81
C GLN A 12 -9.64 -0.97 -7.16
N LYS A 13 -8.83 -0.65 -8.15
CA LYS A 13 -8.84 -1.20 -9.51
C LYS A 13 -7.43 -1.65 -9.87
N TRP A 14 -6.90 -2.58 -9.08
CA TRP A 14 -5.57 -3.13 -9.28
C TRP A 14 -5.56 -4.08 -10.49
N PRO A 15 -4.79 -3.82 -11.55
CA PRO A 15 -4.69 -4.72 -12.70
C PRO A 15 -3.94 -6.01 -12.33
N ASP A 16 -4.40 -7.15 -12.85
CA ASP A 16 -3.75 -8.45 -12.62
C ASP A 16 -2.35 -8.55 -13.27
N ASP A 17 -2.12 -7.78 -14.32
CA ASP A 17 -0.89 -7.72 -15.10
C ASP A 17 0.04 -6.56 -14.70
N LEU A 18 -0.23 -5.89 -13.57
CA LEU A 18 0.60 -4.79 -13.12
C LEU A 18 1.97 -5.29 -12.64
N ASP A 19 2.98 -5.05 -13.47
CA ASP A 19 4.38 -5.19 -13.10
C ASP A 19 4.97 -3.83 -12.67
N TYR A 20 5.46 -3.77 -11.43
CA TYR A 20 6.13 -2.61 -10.85
C TYR A 20 7.57 -2.91 -10.38
N GLU A 21 8.11 -4.09 -10.71
CA GLU A 21 9.46 -4.49 -10.30
C GLU A 21 10.53 -3.61 -10.96
N GLY A 22 11.48 -3.14 -10.16
CA GLY A 22 12.53 -2.22 -10.62
C GLY A 22 12.03 -0.87 -11.14
N LYS A 23 10.75 -0.52 -10.94
CA LYS A 23 10.20 0.77 -11.39
C LYS A 23 10.26 1.83 -10.30
N ARG A 24 10.28 3.08 -10.74
CA ARG A 24 10.07 4.26 -9.89
C ARG A 24 8.57 4.53 -9.77
N VAL A 25 8.02 4.41 -8.58
CA VAL A 25 6.60 4.51 -8.31
C VAL A 25 6.29 5.77 -7.51
N PHE A 26 5.26 6.49 -7.93
CA PHE A 26 4.76 7.68 -7.24
C PHE A 26 3.40 7.37 -6.62
N VAL A 27 3.29 7.49 -5.30
CA VAL A 27 2.05 7.24 -4.56
C VAL A 27 1.46 8.55 -4.08
N ILE A 28 0.16 8.78 -4.36
CA ILE A 28 -0.58 9.95 -3.90
C ILE A 28 -1.47 9.52 -2.73
N GLY A 29 -1.25 10.11 -1.56
CA GLY A 29 -2.04 9.86 -0.35
C GLY A 29 -1.23 9.23 0.78
N SER A 30 -1.66 9.47 2.01
CA SER A 30 -1.01 9.07 3.27
C SER A 30 -1.91 8.24 4.21
N GLY A 31 -3.11 7.88 3.74
CA GLY A 31 -4.09 7.12 4.53
C GLY A 31 -3.75 5.63 4.65
N ALA A 32 -4.66 4.88 5.27
CA ALA A 32 -4.48 3.45 5.56
C ALA A 32 -4.06 2.60 4.35
N THR A 33 -4.61 2.90 3.16
CA THR A 33 -4.24 2.23 1.92
C THR A 33 -2.77 2.44 1.58
N ALA A 34 -2.25 3.68 1.67
CA ALA A 34 -0.86 3.97 1.37
C ALA A 34 0.10 3.31 2.38
N VAL A 35 -0.26 3.36 3.67
CA VAL A 35 0.53 2.78 4.77
C VAL A 35 0.71 1.27 4.66
N THR A 36 -0.24 0.57 4.05
CA THR A 36 -0.15 -0.89 3.84
C THR A 36 0.44 -1.23 2.47
N LEU A 37 0.07 -0.46 1.44
CA LEU A 37 0.53 -0.67 0.07
C LEU A 37 2.03 -0.42 -0.09
N ILE A 38 2.53 0.74 0.37
CA ILE A 38 3.93 1.12 0.17
C ILE A 38 4.90 0.08 0.75
N PRO A 39 4.75 -0.39 2.01
CA PRO A 39 5.63 -1.42 2.54
C PRO A 39 5.59 -2.74 1.75
N SER A 40 4.41 -3.14 1.26
CA SER A 40 4.29 -4.37 0.46
C SER A 40 4.94 -4.28 -0.92
N MET A 41 5.05 -3.07 -1.48
CA MET A 41 5.69 -2.82 -2.77
C MET A 41 7.19 -2.54 -2.65
N ALA A 42 7.63 -2.00 -1.51
CA ALA A 42 8.96 -1.41 -1.32
C ALA A 42 10.11 -2.34 -1.69
N GLU A 43 9.98 -3.64 -1.41
CA GLU A 43 11.04 -4.63 -1.71
C GLU A 43 11.27 -4.86 -3.20
N LYS A 44 10.26 -4.63 -4.04
CA LYS A 44 10.32 -4.92 -5.49
C LYS A 44 10.55 -3.68 -6.35
N THR A 45 10.11 -2.52 -5.89
CA THR A 45 10.32 -1.24 -6.60
C THR A 45 11.75 -0.73 -6.46
N GLU A 46 12.25 -0.04 -7.48
CA GLU A 46 13.55 0.67 -7.41
C GLU A 46 13.48 1.85 -6.44
N HIS A 47 12.41 2.64 -6.52
CA HIS A 47 12.21 3.79 -5.66
C HIS A 47 10.74 4.12 -5.52
N ILE A 48 10.30 4.45 -4.31
CA ILE A 48 8.95 4.95 -4.04
C ILE A 48 9.03 6.37 -3.52
N THR A 49 8.30 7.29 -4.16
CA THR A 49 8.05 8.63 -3.65
C THR A 49 6.58 8.76 -3.27
N MET A 50 6.30 9.19 -2.03
CA MET A 50 4.94 9.44 -1.56
C MET A 50 4.67 10.94 -1.50
N LEU A 51 3.61 11.38 -2.18
CA LEU A 51 3.03 12.70 -1.99
C LEU A 51 2.02 12.65 -0.85
N GLN A 52 2.40 13.25 0.28
CA GLN A 52 1.53 13.44 1.42
C GLN A 52 0.77 14.77 1.29
N GLY A 53 -0.54 14.72 1.04
CA GLY A 53 -1.39 15.91 1.04
C GLY A 53 -1.65 16.45 2.45
N SER A 54 -2.08 15.57 3.36
CA SER A 54 -2.24 15.87 4.79
C SER A 54 -1.49 14.83 5.62
N PRO A 55 -0.81 15.21 6.71
CA PRO A 55 -0.17 14.24 7.60
C PRO A 55 -1.20 13.29 8.20
N THR A 56 -0.89 12.00 8.21
CA THR A 56 -1.66 10.98 8.91
C THR A 56 -0.79 10.38 10.00
N TYR A 57 -1.27 10.42 11.25
CA TYR A 57 -0.63 9.73 12.36
C TYR A 57 -1.13 8.29 12.42
N TYR A 58 -0.21 7.34 12.54
CA TYR A 58 -0.52 5.93 12.68
C TYR A 58 0.24 5.36 13.87
N VAL A 59 -0.34 4.35 14.50
CA VAL A 59 0.25 3.61 15.61
C VAL A 59 0.36 2.17 15.18
N VAL A 60 1.52 1.55 15.39
CA VAL A 60 1.72 0.14 15.06
C VAL A 60 1.18 -0.68 16.23
N GLY A 61 0.04 -1.35 15.99
CA GLY A 61 -0.50 -2.34 16.92
C GLY A 61 0.09 -3.73 16.64
N PRO A 62 0.09 -4.63 17.65
CA PRO A 62 0.45 -6.01 17.41
C PRO A 62 -0.44 -6.62 16.32
N GLN A 63 0.18 -7.28 15.34
CA GLN A 63 -0.56 -8.17 14.44
C GLN A 63 -1.01 -9.38 15.25
N TYR A 64 -2.21 -9.31 15.83
CA TYR A 64 -2.81 -10.50 16.44
C TYR A 64 -2.93 -11.56 15.35
N LYS A 65 -2.12 -12.62 15.46
CA LYS A 65 -2.26 -13.82 14.63
C LYS A 65 -3.62 -14.44 14.95
N SER A 66 -4.58 -14.03 14.12
CA SER A 66 -5.94 -14.53 14.04
C SER A 66 -6.86 -14.25 15.26
N PHE A 67 -7.79 -13.33 15.03
CA PHE A 67 -9.09 -13.32 15.70
C PHE A 67 -9.77 -14.71 15.67
N ARG A 68 -9.42 -15.54 14.67
CA ARG A 68 -9.86 -16.92 14.50
C ARG A 68 -9.33 -17.89 15.57
N GLU A 69 -8.14 -17.69 16.13
CA GLU A 69 -7.63 -18.52 17.24
C GLU A 69 -8.23 -18.12 18.58
N LEU A 70 -8.49 -16.82 18.81
CA LEU A 70 -9.19 -16.35 20.00
C LEU A 70 -10.65 -16.84 20.07
N HIS A 71 -11.34 -16.95 18.94
CA HIS A 71 -12.72 -17.47 18.90
C HIS A 71 -12.79 -19.00 19.09
N LYS A 72 -11.70 -19.74 18.88
CA LYS A 72 -11.59 -21.18 19.19
C LYS A 72 -11.24 -21.46 20.64
N ALA A 73 -10.69 -20.50 21.37
CA ALA A 73 -10.32 -20.66 22.78
C ALA A 73 -11.51 -20.44 23.74
N ASN A 74 -12.63 -19.91 23.24
CA ASN A 74 -13.83 -19.58 24.02
C ASN A 74 -15.07 -20.42 23.65
N TYR A 75 -14.89 -21.53 22.91
CA TYR A 75 -15.91 -22.55 22.65
C TYR A 75 -15.30 -23.94 22.70
#